data_AF-A0A3C1PQT4-F1
#
_entry.id   AF-A0A3C1PQT4-F1
#
_cell.length_a   1.000
_cell.length_b   1.000
_cell.length_c   1.000
_cell.angle_alpha   90.00
_cell.angle_beta   90.00
_cell.angle_gamma   90.00
#
_symmetry.space_group_name_H-M   'P 1'
#
loop_
_entity.id
_entity.type
_entity.pdbx_description
1 polymer ?
#
loop_
_entity_poly.entity_id
_entity_poly.type
_entity_poly.pdbx_seq_one_letter_code
_entity_poly.pdbx_strand_id
1 'polypeptide(L)'
;MAYKSLMQFVEELETNNLLIRITAPVSTELEITEIADRISKQPGGGKALLFENNGTKFPLLINALGSDNAMKLALNVSNYDDITDEIQQLFKTIAGPKNSLLEKIKTLPVLSGIAAWLPKVKSGRGVCQEVVHENPDLGILPVLKCWPFDGGKFITFPMVNTKDP
;
A
#
# COMPACT_ATOMS: atom_id res chain seq x y z
N MET A 1 11.24 4.97 -0.44
CA MET A 1 9.93 4.39 -0.06
C MET A 1 9.64 4.80 1.36
N ALA A 2 8.42 5.27 1.63
CA ALA A 2 7.98 5.75 2.95
C ALA A 2 8.15 4.67 4.03
N TYR A 3 7.82 3.42 3.70
CA TYR A 3 7.87 2.29 4.62
C TYR A 3 8.58 1.10 3.99
N LYS A 4 9.19 0.25 4.82
CA LYS A 4 9.91 -0.96 4.40
C LYS A 4 8.99 -2.16 4.20
N SER A 5 7.79 -2.13 4.80
CA SER A 5 6.80 -3.21 4.71
C SER A 5 5.39 -2.69 5.00
N LEU A 6 4.38 -3.50 4.64
CA LEU A 6 2.99 -3.22 5.01
C LEU A 6 2.80 -3.23 6.54
N MET A 7 3.50 -4.11 7.26
CA MET A 7 3.43 -4.16 8.72
C MET A 7 3.88 -2.84 9.35
N GLN A 8 5.00 -2.27 8.86
CA GLN A 8 5.46 -0.97 9.34
C GLN A 8 4.41 0.12 9.05
N PHE A 9 3.77 0.11 7.88
CA PHE A 9 2.71 1.08 7.58
C PHE A 9 1.49 0.93 8.52
N VAL A 10 1.13 -0.31 8.90
CA VAL A 10 0.05 -0.55 9.88
C VAL A 10 0.42 0.00 11.26
N GLU A 11 1.66 -0.19 11.71
CA GLU A 11 2.17 0.38 12.97
C GLU A 11 2.12 1.92 12.97
N GLU A 12 2.40 2.52 11.82
CA GLU A 12 2.37 3.98 11.64
C GLU A 12 0.93 4.51 11.63
N LEU A 13 -0.01 3.81 10.99
CA LEU A 13 -1.43 4.11 11.10
C LEU A 13 -1.90 4.03 12.56
N GLU A 14 -1.46 3.02 13.32
CA GLU A 14 -1.80 2.85 14.74
C GLU A 14 -1.23 3.98 15.60
N THR A 15 0.06 4.30 15.43
CA THR A 15 0.76 5.38 16.15
C THR A 15 0.12 6.74 15.89
N ASN A 16 -0.35 6.99 14.66
CA ASN A 16 -1.03 8.23 14.29
C ASN A 16 -2.53 8.22 14.60
N ASN A 17 -3.05 7.22 15.33
CA ASN A 17 -4.47 7.09 15.68
C ASN A 17 -5.40 7.01 14.44
N LEU A 18 -4.89 6.49 13.32
CA LEU A 18 -5.58 6.29 12.05
C LEU A 18 -6.01 4.82 11.83
N LEU A 19 -5.74 3.93 12.78
CA LEU A 19 -6.15 2.51 12.74
C LEU A 19 -7.13 2.18 13.87
N ILE A 20 -8.07 1.28 13.59
CA ILE A 20 -8.87 0.57 14.61
C ILE A 20 -8.62 -0.93 14.43
N ARG A 21 -8.25 -1.61 15.52
CA ARG A 21 -8.20 -3.08 15.59
C ARG A 21 -9.54 -3.63 16.04
N ILE A 22 -10.04 -4.64 15.32
CA ILE A 22 -11.32 -5.30 15.57
C ILE A 22 -11.04 -6.77 15.89
N THR A 23 -11.19 -7.12 17.16
CA THR A 23 -10.97 -8.49 17.68
C THR A 23 -12.25 -9.32 17.74
N ALA A 24 -13.41 -8.67 17.64
CA ALA A 24 -14.70 -9.35 17.56
C ALA A 24 -14.73 -10.24 16.30
N PRO A 25 -15.38 -11.41 16.34
CA PRO A 25 -15.61 -12.22 15.14
C PRO A 25 -16.46 -11.43 14.13
N VAL A 26 -15.97 -11.25 12.91
CA VAL A 26 -16.70 -10.58 11.82
C VAL A 26 -16.51 -11.34 10.51
N SER A 27 -17.61 -11.64 9.81
CA SER A 27 -17.61 -12.43 8.58
C SER A 27 -16.96 -11.72 7.39
N THR A 28 -16.22 -12.50 6.58
CA THR A 28 -15.73 -12.07 5.25
C THR A 28 -16.83 -12.00 4.20
N GLU A 29 -18.02 -12.51 4.51
CA GLU A 29 -19.21 -12.38 3.67
C GLU A 29 -20.06 -11.22 4.20
N LEU A 30 -20.04 -10.10 3.46
CA LEU A 30 -20.84 -8.89 3.65
C LEU A 30 -20.57 -8.05 4.91
N GLU A 31 -20.25 -8.66 6.06
CA GLU A 31 -20.15 -7.93 7.32
C GLU A 31 -18.95 -6.97 7.37
N ILE A 32 -17.75 -7.46 7.04
CA ILE A 32 -16.55 -6.61 6.98
C ILE A 32 -16.75 -5.43 6.02
N THR A 33 -17.38 -5.68 4.86
CA THR A 33 -17.61 -4.64 3.86
C THR A 33 -18.68 -3.65 4.26
N GLU A 34 -19.75 -4.07 4.94
CA GLU A 34 -20.74 -3.16 5.52
C GLU A 34 -20.12 -2.23 6.57
N ILE A 35 -19.24 -2.76 7.45
CA ILE A 35 -18.52 -1.95 8.43
C ILE A 35 -17.59 -0.96 7.72
N ALA A 36 -16.79 -1.45 6.77
CA ALA A 36 -15.86 -0.61 6.00
C ALA A 36 -16.59 0.48 5.20
N ASP A 37 -17.77 0.17 4.64
CA ASP A 37 -18.61 1.13 3.90
C ASP A 37 -19.04 2.28 4.81
N ARG A 38 -19.54 1.98 6.01
CA ARG A 38 -19.92 3.02 6.99
C ARG A 38 -18.74 3.87 7.43
N ILE A 39 -17.58 3.25 7.68
CA ILE A 39 -16.37 3.96 8.13
C ILE A 39 -15.81 4.86 7.03
N SER A 40 -15.71 4.35 5.80
CA SER A 40 -15.16 5.12 4.66
C SER A 40 -16.00 6.35 4.30
N LYS A 41 -17.30 6.31 4.61
CA LYS A 41 -18.24 7.43 4.38
C LYS A 41 -18.28 8.44 5.53
N GLN A 42 -17.53 8.24 6.61
CA GLN A 42 -17.42 9.26 7.65
C GLN A 42 -16.71 10.51 7.11
N PRO A 43 -16.96 11.70 7.69
CA PRO A 43 -16.20 12.90 7.35
C PRO A 43 -14.69 12.64 7.41
N GLY A 44 -14.00 12.96 6.32
CA GLY A 44 -12.56 12.72 6.20
C GLY A 44 -12.14 11.28 5.87
N GLY A 45 -13.07 10.37 5.57
CA GLY A 45 -12.77 9.01 5.05
C GLY A 45 -12.59 7.93 6.12
N GLY A 46 -12.73 8.29 7.40
CA GLY A 46 -12.64 7.36 8.53
C GLY A 46 -11.24 6.78 8.76
N LYS A 47 -11.16 5.84 9.70
CA LYS A 47 -9.92 5.14 10.04
C LYS A 47 -9.74 3.87 9.21
N ALA A 48 -8.51 3.44 9.06
CA ALA A 48 -8.18 2.08 8.62
C ALA A 48 -8.72 1.06 9.63
N LEU A 49 -9.12 -0.11 9.16
CA LEU A 49 -9.66 -1.19 9.98
C LEU A 49 -8.81 -2.44 9.83
N LEU A 50 -8.38 -3.03 10.95
CA LEU A 50 -7.68 -4.31 10.99
C LEU A 50 -8.55 -5.34 11.71
N PHE A 51 -9.12 -6.28 10.96
CA PHE A 51 -9.93 -7.38 11.48
C PHE A 51 -9.04 -8.58 11.78
N GLU A 52 -8.94 -8.94 13.05
CA GLU A 52 -8.07 -10.02 13.52
C GLU A 52 -8.81 -11.37 13.63
N ASN A 53 -10.15 -11.33 13.70
CA ASN A 53 -10.99 -12.52 13.79
C ASN A 53 -12.04 -12.54 12.68
N ASN A 54 -11.65 -13.08 11.52
CA ASN A 54 -12.47 -13.12 10.30
C ASN A 54 -12.79 -14.55 9.82
N GLY A 55 -12.52 -15.55 10.66
CA GLY A 55 -12.65 -16.97 10.32
C GLY A 55 -11.44 -17.59 9.61
N THR A 56 -10.38 -16.81 9.36
CA THR A 56 -9.10 -17.31 8.81
C THR A 56 -7.93 -17.02 9.74
N LYS A 57 -6.73 -17.54 9.42
CA LYS A 57 -5.50 -17.25 10.17
C LYS A 57 -4.82 -15.94 9.75
N PHE A 58 -5.31 -15.28 8.71
CA PHE A 58 -4.73 -14.04 8.20
C PHE A 58 -5.60 -12.85 8.65
N PRO A 59 -5.02 -11.83 9.28
CA PRO A 59 -5.77 -10.61 9.56
C PRO A 59 -6.10 -9.89 8.25
N LEU A 60 -7.20 -9.14 8.25
CA LEU A 60 -7.66 -8.38 7.10
C LEU A 60 -7.58 -6.88 7.38
N LEU A 61 -6.76 -6.18 6.60
CA LEU A 61 -6.66 -4.73 6.61
C LEU A 61 -7.53 -4.15 5.48
N ILE A 62 -8.42 -3.21 5.80
CA ILE A 62 -9.28 -2.50 4.83
C ILE A 62 -9.38 -1.02 5.20
N ASN A 63 -9.76 -0.18 4.23
CA ASN A 63 -9.81 1.27 4.38
C ASN A 63 -8.46 1.92 4.74
N ALA A 64 -7.34 1.21 4.48
CA ALA A 64 -5.98 1.65 4.83
C ALA A 64 -5.57 2.98 4.20
N LEU A 65 -6.18 3.33 3.07
CA LEU A 65 -5.96 4.55 2.31
C LEU A 65 -7.25 5.39 2.21
N GLY A 66 -8.22 5.15 3.11
CA GLY A 66 -9.57 5.71 3.02
C GLY A 66 -9.68 7.19 3.38
N SER A 67 -8.75 7.70 4.19
CA SER A 67 -8.72 9.10 4.60
C SER A 67 -7.56 9.87 3.99
N ASP A 68 -7.74 11.19 3.88
CA ASP A 68 -6.72 12.13 3.43
C ASP A 68 -5.44 12.03 4.27
N ASN A 69 -5.58 11.93 5.59
CA ASN A 69 -4.45 11.76 6.50
C ASN A 69 -3.75 10.41 6.31
N ALA A 70 -4.50 9.31 6.11
CA ALA A 70 -3.90 8.01 5.84
C ALA A 70 -3.18 7.98 4.49
N MET A 71 -3.70 8.66 3.48
CA MET A 71 -3.07 8.79 2.16
C MET A 71 -1.77 9.60 2.24
N LYS A 72 -1.81 10.76 2.90
CA LYS A 72 -0.63 11.59 3.18
C LYS A 72 0.45 10.82 3.94
N LEU A 73 0.03 10.04 4.94
CA LEU A 73 0.93 9.16 5.68
C LEU A 73 1.54 8.08 4.76
N ALA A 74 0.73 7.39 3.97
CA ALA A 74 1.19 6.37 3.02
C ALA A 74 2.23 6.91 2.02
N LEU A 75 2.05 8.16 1.59
CA LEU A 75 2.94 8.87 0.68
C LEU A 75 4.10 9.57 1.40
N ASN A 76 4.07 9.64 2.73
CA ASN A 76 5.00 10.37 3.58
C ASN A 76 5.16 11.85 3.17
N VAL A 77 4.03 12.53 3.01
CA VAL A 77 3.94 13.96 2.66
C VAL A 77 2.98 14.70 3.57
N SER A 78 3.15 16.02 3.68
CA SER A 78 2.22 16.88 4.41
C SER A 78 1.18 17.49 3.47
N ASN A 79 1.58 17.77 2.22
CA ASN A 79 0.71 18.21 1.13
C ASN A 79 0.97 17.36 -0.12
N TYR A 80 -0.06 17.11 -0.92
CA TYR A 80 0.08 16.42 -2.20
C TYR A 80 0.92 17.21 -3.22
N ASP A 81 0.93 18.54 -3.09
CA ASP A 81 1.75 19.41 -3.93
C ASP A 81 3.25 19.10 -3.77
N ASP A 82 3.69 18.60 -2.60
CA ASP A 82 5.08 18.23 -2.33
C ASP A 82 5.59 17.21 -3.36
N ILE A 83 4.75 16.23 -3.72
CA ILE A 83 5.06 15.20 -4.72
C ILE A 83 5.14 15.81 -6.12
N THR A 84 4.21 16.72 -6.43
CA THR A 84 4.15 17.38 -7.73
C THR A 84 5.39 18.22 -7.95
N ASP A 85 5.79 19.00 -6.95
CA ASP A 85 6.98 19.84 -7.00
C ASP A 85 8.26 19.00 -7.13
N GLU A 86 8.37 17.91 -6.38
CA GLU A 86 9.50 16.97 -6.47
C GLU A 86 9.62 16.38 -7.89
N ILE A 87 8.50 15.89 -8.46
CA ILE A 87 8.47 15.33 -9.81
C ILE A 87 8.83 16.39 -10.87
N GLN A 88 8.25 17.59 -10.77
CA GLN A 88 8.54 18.67 -11.74
C GLN A 88 10.02 19.07 -11.70
N GLN A 89 10.59 19.20 -10.51
CA GLN A 89 11.99 19.56 -10.32
C GLN A 89 12.93 18.47 -10.85
N LEU A 90 12.55 17.20 -10.66
CA LEU A 90 13.24 16.04 -11.22
C LEU A 90 13.26 16.08 -12.76
N PHE A 91 12.09 16.23 -13.40
CA PHE A 91 11.97 16.30 -14.85
C PHE A 91 12.76 17.47 -15.44
N LYS A 92 12.67 18.65 -14.83
CA LYS A 92 13.43 19.83 -15.25
C LYS A 92 14.95 19.57 -15.23
N THR A 93 15.43 18.83 -14.23
CA THR A 93 16.86 18.51 -14.08
C THR A 93 17.35 17.45 -15.06
N ILE A 94 16.49 16.49 -15.43
CA ILE A 94 16.85 15.39 -16.35
C ILE A 94 16.68 15.80 -17.82
N ALA A 95 15.54 16.38 -18.17
CA ALA A 95 15.14 16.66 -19.55
C ALA A 95 15.57 18.05 -20.05
N GLY A 96 16.01 18.95 -19.16
CA GLY A 96 16.50 20.27 -19.54
C GLY A 96 17.81 20.20 -20.34
N PRO A 97 18.03 21.11 -21.31
CA PRO A 97 19.30 21.20 -22.03
C PRO A 97 20.45 21.51 -21.05
N LYS A 98 21.55 20.76 -21.17
CA LYS A 98 22.75 20.92 -20.32
C LYS A 98 23.87 21.52 -21.15
N ASN A 99 24.12 22.81 -20.94
CA ASN A 99 25.03 23.61 -21.76
C ASN A 99 26.47 23.63 -21.21
N SER A 100 26.68 23.16 -19.96
CA SER A 100 28.02 23.13 -19.34
C SER A 100 28.37 21.78 -18.69
N LEU A 101 29.68 21.50 -18.57
CA LEU A 101 30.19 20.33 -17.82
C LEU A 101 29.76 20.36 -16.34
N LEU A 102 29.69 21.55 -15.75
CA LEU A 102 29.28 21.74 -14.36
C LEU A 102 27.79 21.38 -14.14
N GLU A 103 26.92 21.71 -15.09
CA GLU A 103 25.51 21.28 -15.08
C GLU A 103 25.37 19.76 -15.19
N LYS A 104 26.20 19.10 -16.02
CA LYS A 104 26.20 17.64 -16.12
C LYS A 104 26.60 16.98 -14.79
N ILE A 105 27.62 17.49 -14.10
CA ILE A 105 28.04 16.98 -12.78
C ILE A 105 26.93 17.14 -11.74
N LYS A 106 26.24 18.30 -11.72
CA LYS A 106 25.11 18.55 -10.82
C LYS A 106 23.93 17.59 -11.00
N THR A 107 23.85 16.89 -12.13
CA THR A 107 22.79 15.90 -12.38
C THR A 107 23.10 14.50 -11.87
N LEU A 108 24.35 14.21 -11.52
CA LEU A 108 24.74 12.89 -10.99
C LEU A 108 24.05 12.52 -9.67
N PRO A 109 23.91 13.42 -8.67
CA PRO A 109 23.16 13.11 -7.44
C PRO A 109 21.68 12.84 -7.68
N VAL A 110 21.10 13.49 -8.70
CA VAL A 110 19.69 13.28 -9.07
C VAL A 110 19.52 11.89 -9.69
N LEU A 111 20.41 11.52 -10.61
CA LEU A 111 20.41 10.19 -11.22
C LEU A 111 20.64 9.07 -10.19
N SER A 112 21.50 9.28 -9.19
CA SER A 112 21.70 8.31 -8.11
C SER A 112 20.48 8.19 -7.20
N GLY A 113 19.75 9.29 -6.96
CA GLY A 113 18.45 9.28 -6.27
C GLY A 113 17.41 8.42 -7.01
N ILE A 114 17.29 8.58 -8.33
CA ILE A 114 16.39 7.77 -9.16
C ILE A 114 16.80 6.29 -9.15
N ALA A 115 18.09 6.00 -9.27
CA ALA A 115 18.59 4.63 -9.21
C ALA A 115 18.24 3.95 -7.88
N ALA A 116 18.11 4.70 -6.79
CA ALA A 116 17.68 4.19 -5.50
C ALA A 116 16.18 3.81 -5.45
N TRP A 117 15.36 4.27 -6.40
CA TRP A 117 13.94 3.90 -6.53
C TRP A 117 13.75 2.57 -7.26
N LEU A 118 14.73 2.13 -8.05
CA LEU A 118 14.66 0.86 -8.75
C LEU A 118 14.62 -0.31 -7.74
N PRO A 119 13.84 -1.37 -8.02
CA PRO A 119 13.82 -2.55 -7.17
C PRO A 119 15.23 -3.14 -7.00
N LYS A 120 15.58 -3.50 -5.76
CA LYS A 120 16.84 -4.19 -5.45
C LYS A 120 16.59 -5.69 -5.44
N VAL A 121 17.43 -6.44 -6.16
CA VAL A 121 17.40 -7.91 -6.13
C VAL A 121 18.05 -8.38 -4.84
N LYS A 122 17.30 -9.18 -4.05
CA LYS A 122 17.81 -9.84 -2.84
C LYS A 122 18.38 -11.20 -3.22
N SER A 123 19.58 -11.52 -2.72
CA SER A 123 20.12 -12.88 -2.79
C SER A 123 19.40 -13.78 -1.77
N GLY A 124 18.91 -14.94 -2.20
CA GLY A 124 18.21 -15.88 -1.34
C GLY A 124 16.73 -15.54 -1.14
N ARG A 125 16.13 -16.03 -0.06
CA ARG A 125 14.68 -15.93 0.17
C ARG A 125 14.26 -14.55 0.70
N GLY A 126 13.18 -14.01 0.16
CA GLY A 126 12.47 -12.86 0.72
C GLY A 126 11.58 -13.25 1.91
N VAL A 127 11.17 -12.27 2.72
CA VAL A 127 10.25 -12.50 3.86
C VAL A 127 8.92 -13.13 3.39
N CYS A 128 8.44 -12.74 2.20
CA CYS A 128 7.25 -13.33 1.58
C CYS A 128 7.41 -14.82 1.16
N GLN A 129 8.60 -15.42 1.31
CA GLN A 129 8.91 -16.80 0.96
C GLN A 129 9.22 -17.69 2.17
N GLU A 130 8.94 -17.21 3.39
CA GLU A 130 9.15 -17.99 4.62
C GLU A 130 8.23 -19.21 4.71
N VAL A 131 6.97 -19.08 4.25
CA VAL A 131 5.99 -20.16 4.18
C VAL A 131 5.64 -20.39 2.71
N VAL A 132 5.82 -21.62 2.24
CA VAL A 132 5.47 -22.04 0.88
C VAL A 132 4.37 -23.09 0.94
N HIS A 133 3.25 -22.83 0.27
CA HIS A 133 2.15 -23.76 0.12
C HIS A 133 2.30 -24.53 -1.20
N GLU A 134 2.91 -25.71 -1.16
CA GLU A 134 3.11 -26.57 -2.34
C GLU A 134 1.80 -27.07 -2.95
N ASN A 135 0.73 -27.16 -2.14
CA ASN A 135 -0.63 -27.43 -2.59
C ASN A 135 -1.48 -26.18 -2.29
N PRO A 136 -1.61 -25.24 -3.24
CA PRO A 136 -2.25 -23.95 -2.98
C PRO A 136 -3.76 -24.11 -2.75
N ASP A 137 -4.23 -23.54 -1.65
CA ASP A 137 -5.65 -23.40 -1.31
C ASP A 137 -5.94 -21.92 -1.03
N LEU A 138 -6.77 -21.29 -1.87
CA LEU A 138 -7.15 -19.88 -1.70
C LEU A 138 -8.15 -19.67 -0.56
N GLY A 139 -8.82 -20.73 -0.10
CA GLY A 139 -9.78 -20.69 1.01
C GLY A 139 -9.15 -20.32 2.35
N ILE A 140 -7.81 -20.40 2.47
CA ILE A 140 -7.09 -19.98 3.67
C ILE A 140 -7.05 -18.46 3.84
N LEU A 141 -7.30 -17.69 2.77
CA LEU A 141 -7.25 -16.23 2.77
C LEU A 141 -8.63 -15.64 3.09
N PRO A 142 -8.70 -14.47 3.76
CA PRO A 142 -9.95 -13.81 4.09
C PRO A 142 -10.51 -13.04 2.88
N VAL A 143 -10.75 -13.75 1.77
CA VAL A 143 -11.28 -13.14 0.55
C VAL A 143 -12.72 -12.68 0.81
N LEU A 144 -13.02 -11.44 0.46
CA LEU A 144 -14.29 -10.79 0.74
C LEU A 144 -15.32 -11.13 -0.34
N LYS A 145 -16.56 -11.38 0.07
CA LYS A 145 -17.74 -11.17 -0.77
C LYS A 145 -18.33 -9.84 -0.34
N CYS A 146 -18.25 -8.84 -1.21
CA CYS A 146 -18.47 -7.45 -0.83
C CYS A 146 -19.95 -7.09 -0.84
N TRP A 147 -20.69 -7.60 -1.81
CA TRP A 147 -22.10 -7.28 -2.04
C TRP A 147 -22.98 -8.54 -2.13
N PRO A 148 -24.29 -8.43 -1.80
CA PRO A 148 -25.20 -9.57 -1.83
C PRO A 148 -25.27 -10.27 -3.19
N PHE A 149 -25.10 -9.50 -4.28
CA PHE A 149 -25.21 -9.98 -5.66
C PHE A 149 -23.86 -10.22 -6.34
N ASP A 150 -22.75 -10.14 -5.60
CA ASP A 150 -21.44 -10.56 -6.12
C ASP A 150 -21.49 -12.05 -6.50
N GLY A 151 -20.94 -12.39 -7.67
CA GLY A 151 -20.86 -13.77 -8.16
C GLY A 151 -19.94 -14.68 -7.35
N GLY A 152 -19.26 -14.16 -6.33
CA GLY A 152 -18.34 -14.89 -5.47
C GLY A 152 -17.52 -13.95 -4.60
N LYS A 153 -16.45 -14.51 -4.01
CA LYS A 153 -15.45 -13.75 -3.27
C LYS A 153 -14.40 -13.17 -4.23
N PHE A 154 -14.00 -11.92 -4.02
CA PHE A 154 -13.06 -11.20 -4.88
C PHE A 154 -11.81 -10.73 -4.13
N ILE A 155 -10.65 -10.92 -4.76
CA ILE A 155 -9.39 -10.29 -4.33
C ILE A 155 -9.36 -8.88 -4.95
N THR A 156 -9.42 -7.85 -4.11
CA THR A 156 -9.70 -6.47 -4.56
C THR A 156 -8.48 -5.55 -4.63
N PHE A 157 -7.37 -5.91 -3.97
CA PHE A 157 -6.15 -5.09 -3.95
C PHE A 157 -4.87 -5.89 -4.29
N PRO A 158 -4.85 -6.69 -5.38
CA PRO A 158 -3.64 -7.39 -5.78
C PRO A 158 -2.66 -6.46 -6.51
N MET A 159 -1.37 -6.70 -6.34
CA MET A 159 -0.35 -6.18 -7.26
C MET A 159 0.02 -7.28 -8.26
N VAL A 160 -0.64 -7.28 -9.42
CA VAL A 160 -0.39 -8.26 -10.48
C VAL A 160 0.88 -7.88 -11.23
N ASN A 161 1.85 -8.79 -11.28
CA ASN A 161 3.11 -8.61 -11.98
C ASN A 161 3.15 -9.52 -13.21
N THR A 162 3.38 -8.94 -14.39
CA THR A 162 3.56 -9.65 -15.66
C THR A 162 4.88 -9.24 -16.31
N LYS A 163 5.42 -10.10 -17.17
CA LYS A 163 6.68 -9.84 -17.90
C LYS A 163 6.53 -10.32 -19.33
N ASP A 164 6.98 -9.50 -20.28
CA ASP A 164 7.13 -9.90 -21.69
C ASP A 164 8.13 -11.09 -21.80
N PRO A 165 7.89 -12.07 -22.70
CA PRO A 165 8.73 -13.26 -22.84
C PRO A 165 10.23 -13.01 -23.06
#